data_AF-A0A7C1Y256-F1
#
_entry.id   AF-A0A7C1Y256-F1
#
_cell.length_a   1.000
_cell.length_b   1.000
_cell.length_c   1.000
_cell.angle_alpha   90.00
_cell.angle_beta   90.00
_cell.angle_gamma   90.00
#
_symmetry.space_group_name_H-M   'P 1'
#
loop_
_entity.id
_entity.type
_entity.pdbx_description
1 polymer ?
#
loop_
_entity_poly.entity_id
_entity_poly.type
_entity_poly.pdbx_seq_one_letter_code
_entity_poly.pdbx_strand_id
1 'polypeptide(L)'
;MKPRQRALGILRAVLLDGRSLTDALADAPDGEGRDTALVRALCFGVCRHYFHLHFLLEQLLDRPLRRKDRDVELAALLGLFQLGWLRTPDHAAVAETVALATALKKPWARGLLNA
;
A
#
# COMPACT_ATOMS: atom_id res chain seq x y z
N MET A 1 3.61 8.13 12.82
CA MET A 1 3.99 7.16 11.76
C MET A 1 3.50 7.70 10.43
N LYS A 2 4.27 7.63 9.34
CA LYS A 2 3.83 8.15 8.03
C LYS A 2 2.50 7.49 7.57
N PRO A 3 1.57 8.22 6.94
CA PRO A 3 0.26 7.69 6.55
C PRO A 3 0.31 6.41 5.71
N ARG A 4 1.21 6.33 4.72
CA ARG A 4 1.34 5.17 3.84
C ARG A 4 1.82 3.93 4.59
N GLN A 5 2.72 4.11 5.55
CA GLN A 5 3.22 3.04 6.40
C GLN A 5 2.09 2.51 7.32
N ARG A 6 1.24 3.41 7.84
CA ARG A 6 0.03 3.01 8.59
C ARG A 6 -0.92 2.21 7.73
N ALA A 7 -1.24 2.72 6.54
CA ALA A 7 -2.13 2.05 5.59
C ALA A 7 -1.61 0.66 5.19
N LEU A 8 -0.30 0.53 4.95
CA LEU A 8 0.34 -0.75 4.65
C LEU A 8 0.19 -1.77 5.80
N GLY A 9 0.37 -1.32 7.04
CA GLY A 9 0.16 -2.16 8.23
C GLY A 9 -1.28 -2.67 8.34
N ILE A 10 -2.26 -1.79 8.12
CA ILE A 10 -3.69 -2.13 8.14
C ILE A 10 -4.02 -3.11 7.01
N LEU A 11 -3.58 -2.83 5.79
CA LEU A 11 -3.81 -3.70 4.63
C LEU A 11 -3.17 -5.08 4.79
N ARG A 12 -2.03 -5.17 5.50
CA ARG A 12 -1.43 -6.47 5.82
C ARG A 12 -2.37 -7.31 6.69
N ALA A 13 -2.94 -6.70 7.73
CA ALA A 13 -3.89 -7.39 8.61
C ALA A 13 -5.16 -7.84 7.86
N VAL A 14 -5.61 -7.05 6.89
CA VAL A 14 -6.80 -7.39 6.10
C VAL A 14 -6.51 -8.49 5.08
N LEU A 15 -5.49 -8.29 4.24
CA LEU A 15 -5.27 -9.11 3.05
C LEU A 15 -4.41 -10.35 3.31
N LEU A 16 -3.56 -10.34 4.35
CA LEU A 16 -2.73 -11.50 4.70
C LEU A 16 -3.27 -12.26 5.92
N ASP A 17 -3.79 -11.54 6.91
CA ASP A 17 -4.29 -12.13 8.16
C ASP A 17 -5.82 -12.32 8.17
N GLY A 18 -6.52 -11.91 7.10
CA GLY A 18 -7.97 -12.13 6.92
C GLY A 18 -8.86 -11.32 7.86
N ARG A 19 -8.34 -10.25 8.48
CA ARG A 19 -9.14 -9.39 9.38
C ARG A 19 -10.10 -8.51 8.61
N SER A 20 -11.21 -8.14 9.24
CA SER A 20 -12.10 -7.13 8.65
C SER A 20 -11.38 -5.78 8.57
N LEU A 21 -11.64 -5.02 7.49
CA LEU A 21 -11.05 -3.68 7.34
C LEU A 21 -11.51 -2.72 8.43
N THR A 22 -12.76 -2.84 8.87
CA THR A 22 -13.32 -2.01 9.94
C THR A 22 -12.58 -2.24 11.26
N ASP A 23 -12.38 -3.49 11.66
CA ASP A 23 -11.67 -3.82 12.90
C ASP A 23 -10.20 -3.44 12.81
N ALA A 24 -9.55 -3.72 11.67
CA ALA A 24 -8.16 -3.34 11.46
C ALA A 24 -7.93 -1.82 11.49
N LEU A 25 -8.91 -1.02 11.04
CA LEU A 25 -8.87 0.44 11.16
C LEU A 25 -9.12 0.93 12.59
N ALA A 26 -10.00 0.28 13.34
CA ALA A 26 -10.29 0.62 14.74
C ALA A 26 -9.12 0.32 15.67
N ASP A 27 -8.42 -0.79 15.44
CA ASP A 27 -7.22 -1.17 16.21
C ASP A 27 -5.98 -0.32 15.89
N ALA A 28 -5.97 0.35 14.73
CA ALA A 28 -4.80 1.07 14.27
C ALA A 28 -4.63 2.38 15.06
N PRO A 29 -3.48 2.63 15.71
CA PRO A 29 -3.29 3.79 16.58
C PRO A 29 -3.56 5.09 15.84
N ASP A 30 -4.30 6.01 16.47
CA ASP A 30 -4.77 7.24 15.84
C ASP A 30 -3.65 8.09 15.24
N GLY A 31 -3.99 8.79 14.16
CA GLY A 31 -3.14 9.76 13.50
C GLY A 31 -3.79 11.14 13.53
N GLU A 32 -3.01 12.18 13.29
CA GLU A 32 -3.49 13.56 13.29
C GLU A 32 -4.42 13.81 12.09
N GLY A 33 -5.66 14.25 12.35
CA GLY A 33 -6.66 14.72 11.37
C GLY A 33 -6.50 14.24 9.92
N ARG A 34 -5.78 15.04 9.11
CA ARG A 34 -5.59 14.83 7.66
C ARG A 34 -4.93 13.49 7.32
N ASP A 35 -4.04 12.99 8.17
CA ASP A 35 -3.39 11.69 7.99
C ASP A 35 -4.40 10.55 8.14
N THR A 36 -5.34 10.67 9.06
CA THR A 36 -6.39 9.66 9.26
C THR A 36 -7.33 9.59 8.05
N ALA A 37 -7.71 10.72 7.46
CA ALA A 37 -8.52 10.74 6.23
C ALA A 37 -7.80 10.05 5.07
N LEU A 38 -6.50 10.33 4.88
CA LEU A 38 -5.70 9.69 3.84
C LEU A 38 -5.53 8.18 4.07
N VAL A 39 -5.25 7.75 5.30
CA VAL A 39 -5.13 6.32 5.63
C VAL A 39 -6.40 5.57 5.26
N ARG A 40 -7.58 6.12 5.62
CA ARG A 40 -8.87 5.53 5.25
C ARG A 40 -9.03 5.47 3.74
N ALA A 41 -8.74 6.57 3.02
CA ALA A 41 -8.83 6.61 1.56
C ALA A 41 -7.95 5.53 0.90
N LEU A 42 -6.71 5.36 1.38
CA LEU A 42 -5.80 4.32 0.89
C LEU A 42 -6.32 2.91 1.19
N CYS A 43 -6.70 2.62 2.43
CA CYS A 43 -7.13 1.27 2.80
C CYS A 43 -8.43 0.86 2.11
N PHE A 44 -9.47 1.72 2.16
CA PHE A 44 -10.73 1.43 1.47
C PHE A 44 -10.54 1.37 -0.05
N GLY A 45 -9.72 2.26 -0.60
CA GLY A 45 -9.44 2.31 -2.03
C GLY A 45 -8.76 1.05 -2.54
N VAL A 46 -7.69 0.62 -1.88
CA VAL A 46 -6.97 -0.61 -2.24
C VAL A 46 -7.89 -1.83 -2.10
N CYS A 47 -8.65 -1.97 -1.01
CA CYS A 47 -9.59 -3.09 -0.87
C CYS A 47 -10.68 -3.07 -1.94
N ARG A 48 -11.25 -1.90 -2.25
CA ARG A 48 -12.31 -1.74 -3.26
C ARG A 48 -11.83 -2.10 -4.66
N HIS A 49 -10.61 -1.71 -5.00
CA HIS A 49 -10.04 -1.90 -6.33
C HIS A 49 -9.05 -3.07 -6.40
N TYR A 50 -9.02 -3.94 -5.38
CA TYR A 50 -7.98 -4.95 -5.21
C TYR A 50 -7.73 -5.79 -6.46
N PHE A 51 -8.78 -6.40 -7.03
CA PHE A 51 -8.64 -7.26 -8.21
C PHE A 51 -8.13 -6.49 -9.43
N HIS A 52 -8.54 -5.23 -9.61
CA HIS A 52 -8.06 -4.40 -10.70
C HIS A 52 -6.59 -4.01 -10.49
N LEU A 53 -6.23 -3.53 -9.30
CA LEU A 53 -4.85 -3.16 -8.96
C LEU A 53 -3.91 -4.37 -9.05
N HIS A 54 -4.35 -5.54 -8.57
CA HIS A 54 -3.59 -6.78 -8.65
C HIS A 54 -3.39 -7.22 -10.08
N PHE A 55 -4.44 -7.20 -10.90
CA PHE A 55 -4.33 -7.50 -12.33
C PHE A 55 -3.33 -6.57 -13.02
N LEU A 56 -3.40 -5.26 -12.78
CA LEU A 56 -2.42 -4.30 -13.33
C LEU A 56 -1.00 -4.63 -12.88
N LEU A 57 -0.81 -4.91 -11.59
CA LEU A 57 0.50 -5.26 -11.06
C LEU A 57 1.07 -6.54 -11.71
N GLU A 58 0.23 -7.55 -11.93
CA GLU A 58 0.66 -8.78 -12.62
C GLU A 58 1.09 -8.53 -14.07
N GLN A 59 0.51 -7.54 -14.76
CA GLN A 59 0.96 -7.15 -16.11
C GLN A 59 2.27 -6.35 -16.09
N LEU A 60 2.56 -5.65 -14.99
CA LEU A 60 3.76 -4.82 -14.85
C LEU A 60 4.97 -5.60 -14.31
N LEU A 61 4.74 -6.73 -13.63
CA LEU A 61 5.80 -7.56 -13.09
C LEU A 61 6.31 -8.56 -14.13
N ASP A 62 7.61 -8.54 -14.41
CA ASP A 62 8.27 -9.58 -15.22
C ASP A 62 8.08 -10.98 -14.62
N ARG A 63 8.04 -11.06 -13.27
CA ARG A 63 7.86 -12.30 -12.51
C ARG A 63 7.02 -12.03 -11.26
N PRO A 64 6.10 -12.93 -10.89
CA PRO A 64 5.35 -12.81 -9.65
C PRO A 64 6.25 -12.71 -8.42
N LEU A 65 5.85 -11.88 -7.46
CA LEU A 65 6.53 -11.77 -6.16
C LEU A 65 6.31 -13.05 -5.34
N ARG A 66 7.33 -13.43 -4.57
CA ARG A 66 7.26 -14.63 -3.71
C ARG A 66 6.27 -14.37 -2.57
N ARG A 67 5.70 -15.45 -2.01
CA ARG A 67 4.77 -15.39 -0.86
C ARG A 67 5.33 -14.59 0.33
N LYS A 68 6.63 -14.68 0.60
CA LYS A 68 7.30 -13.91 1.68
C LYS A 68 7.41 -12.41 1.41
N ASP A 69 7.14 -11.98 0.18
CA ASP A 69 7.24 -10.61 -0.33
C ASP A 69 5.86 -10.01 -0.62
N ARG A 70 4.83 -10.55 0.04
CA ARG A 70 3.46 -10.06 -0.10
C ARG A 70 3.27 -8.63 0.40
N ASP A 71 4.02 -8.23 1.41
CA ASP A 71 4.13 -6.85 1.87
C ASP A 71 4.66 -5.88 0.79
N VAL A 72 5.58 -6.31 -0.07
CA VAL A 72 6.08 -5.50 -1.21
C VAL A 72 5.00 -5.33 -2.26
N GLU A 73 4.22 -6.38 -2.56
CA GLU A 73 3.05 -6.22 -3.44
C GLU A 73 2.05 -5.24 -2.85
N LEU A 74 1.72 -5.33 -1.56
CA LEU A 74 0.80 -4.38 -0.94
C LEU A 74 1.31 -2.94 -1.05
N ALA A 75 2.62 -2.72 -0.94
CA ALA A 75 3.21 -1.41 -1.20
C ALA A 75 3.03 -0.98 -2.68
N ALA A 76 3.22 -1.88 -3.64
CA ALA A 76 2.98 -1.60 -5.05
C ALA A 76 1.50 -1.27 -5.34
N LEU A 77 0.56 -2.03 -4.78
CA LEU A 77 -0.88 -1.76 -4.91
C LEU A 77 -1.27 -0.40 -4.31
N LEU A 78 -0.66 -0.01 -3.18
CA LEU A 78 -0.80 1.34 -2.62
C LEU A 78 -0.27 2.41 -3.59
N GLY A 79 0.88 2.19 -4.23
CA GLY A 79 1.43 3.09 -5.25
C GLY A 79 0.50 3.25 -6.45
N LEU A 80 0.08 2.14 -7.05
CA LEU A 80 -0.85 2.11 -8.17
C LEU A 80 -2.17 2.79 -7.84
N PHE A 81 -2.72 2.55 -6.64
CA PHE A 81 -3.95 3.21 -6.22
C PHE A 81 -3.78 4.73 -6.09
N GLN A 82 -2.66 5.19 -5.53
CA GLN A 82 -2.38 6.62 -5.42
C GLN A 82 -2.30 7.30 -6.79
N LEU A 83 -1.64 6.66 -7.75
CA LEU A 83 -1.47 7.19 -9.11
C LEU A 83 -2.79 7.19 -9.91
N GLY A 84 -3.59 6.13 -9.79
CA GLY A 84 -4.80 5.99 -10.60
C GLY A 84 -6.06 6.67 -10.03
N TRP A 85 -6.14 6.88 -8.71
CA TRP A 85 -7.40 7.28 -8.06
C TRP A 85 -7.30 8.46 -7.09
N LEU A 86 -6.09 8.85 -6.66
CA LEU A 86 -5.93 10.00 -5.80
C LEU A 86 -5.41 11.20 -6.58
N ARG A 87 -5.63 12.41 -6.04
CA ARG A 87 -5.03 13.65 -6.54
C ARG A 87 -3.65 13.93 -5.92
N THR A 88 -2.95 12.88 -5.52
CA THR A 88 -1.58 13.03 -4.99
C THR A 88 -0.66 13.26 -6.19
N PRO A 89 0.24 14.26 -6.19
CA PRO A 89 1.19 14.43 -7.28
C PRO A 89 1.98 13.14 -7.54
N ASP A 90 2.15 12.75 -8.80
CA ASP A 90 2.75 11.46 -9.19
C ASP A 90 4.10 11.23 -8.54
N HIS A 91 4.99 12.24 -8.58
CA HIS A 91 6.31 12.16 -7.94
C HIS A 91 6.23 11.89 -6.43
N ALA A 92 5.23 12.45 -5.75
CA ALA A 92 5.03 12.24 -4.31
C ALA A 92 4.45 10.85 -4.02
N ALA A 93 3.53 10.36 -4.87
CA ALA A 93 3.00 9.02 -4.77
C ALA A 93 4.10 7.96 -4.94
N VAL A 94 4.96 8.12 -5.94
CA VAL A 94 6.11 7.24 -6.18
C VAL A 94 7.10 7.33 -5.02
N ALA A 95 7.55 8.53 -4.64
CA ALA A 95 8.54 8.71 -3.58
C ALA A 95 8.09 8.12 -2.23
N GLU A 96 6.85 8.37 -1.82
CA GLU A 96 6.31 7.81 -0.57
C GLU A 96 6.11 6.29 -0.65
N THR A 97 5.81 5.74 -1.83
CA THR A 97 5.68 4.28 -2.03
C THR A 97 7.05 3.60 -1.99
N VAL A 98 8.05 4.13 -2.69
CA VAL A 98 9.44 3.64 -2.66
C VAL A 98 10.02 3.69 -1.24
N ALA A 99 9.66 4.72 -0.46
CA ALA A 99 10.08 4.82 0.94
C ALA A 99 9.61 3.64 1.81
N LEU A 100 8.46 3.00 1.47
CA LEU A 100 7.95 1.84 2.19
C LEU A 100 8.89 0.64 2.14
N ALA A 101 9.69 0.47 1.08
CA ALA A 101 10.70 -0.60 1.01
C ALA A 101 11.67 -0.55 2.20
N THR A 102 12.01 0.66 2.68
CA THR A 102 12.84 0.85 3.87
C THR A 102 12.11 0.45 5.14
N ALA A 103 10.86 0.87 5.28
CA ALA A 103 10.02 0.51 6.43
C ALA A 103 9.78 -1.01 6.53
N LEU A 104 9.72 -1.69 5.39
CA LEU A 104 9.63 -3.15 5.28
C LEU A 104 10.96 -3.88 5.49
N LYS A 105 12.07 -3.16 5.67
CA LYS A 105 13.44 -3.74 5.73
C LYS A 105 13.80 -4.54 4.47
N LYS A 106 13.29 -4.11 3.31
CA LYS A 106 13.50 -4.74 1.99
C LYS A 106 14.08 -3.71 1.00
N PRO A 107 15.32 -3.24 1.19
CA PRO A 107 15.90 -2.19 0.34
C PRO A 107 15.97 -2.57 -1.15
N TRP A 108 16.07 -3.86 -1.46
CA TRP A 108 16.03 -4.38 -2.84
C TRP A 108 14.74 -4.00 -3.58
N ALA A 109 13.62 -3.83 -2.86
CA ALA A 109 12.32 -3.51 -3.45
C ALA A 109 12.23 -2.04 -3.92
N ARG A 110 13.18 -1.17 -3.55
CA ARG A 110 13.16 0.24 -3.99
C ARG A 110 13.23 0.36 -5.51
N GLY A 111 14.12 -0.41 -6.14
CA GLY A 111 14.26 -0.41 -7.60
C GLY A 111 13.00 -0.91 -8.29
N LEU A 112 12.40 -1.99 -7.76
CA LEU A 112 11.15 -2.55 -8.27
C LEU A 112 9.98 -1.57 -8.14
N LEU A 113 9.81 -0.92 -6.99
CA LEU A 113 8.71 0.02 -6.75
C LEU A 113 8.85 1.34 -7.52
N ASN A 114 10.04 1.65 -8.04
CA ASN A 114 10.33 2.90 -8.76
C ASN A 114 10.34 2.73 -10.29
N ALA A 115 10.37 1.49 -10.78
CA ALA A 115 10.36 1.18 -12.21
C ALA A 115 8.99 1.47 -12.82
#